data_AF-A0AA40F2Q7-F1
#
_entry.id   AF-A0AA40F2Q7-F1
#
_cell.length_a   1.000
_cell.length_b   1.000
_cell.length_c   1.000
_cell.angle_alpha   90.00
_cell.angle_beta   90.00
_cell.angle_gamma   90.00
#
_symmetry.space_group_name_H-M   'P 1'
#
loop_
_entity.id
_entity.type
_entity.pdbx_description
1 polymer ?
#
loop_
_entity_poly.entity_id
_entity_poly.type
_entity_poly.pdbx_seq_one_letter_code
_entity_poly.pdbx_strand_id
1 'polypeptide(L)'
;MRVVDLATPDTSSTITYQAGQEFQPGTRRVVAQGILCGHHRNVAFLSISPGRLDRLLSFLRFLPAPLRAIVQSRWPEWFLPPKIVLKRQKLGWDEEFDNEKSIYQRLAPLQGTVVPVFYGEASCPATEDTGTRALVFSHVDGIGLYEEAAGGMEREEVRSMLMASLLAMSSLGVIHDDYKLDNFVLVGD
;
A
#
# COMPACT_ATOMS: atom_id res chain seq x y z
N MET A 1 9.97 -1.79 -11.96
CA MET A 1 9.92 -0.69 -10.97
C MET A 1 8.48 -0.38 -10.64
N ARG A 2 8.18 -0.07 -9.37
CA ARG A 2 6.83 0.29 -8.91
C ARG A 2 6.79 1.74 -8.43
N VAL A 3 5.70 2.43 -8.76
CA VAL A 3 5.33 3.71 -8.15
C VAL A 3 4.54 3.39 -6.89
N VAL A 4 5.08 3.77 -5.75
CA VAL A 4 4.49 3.54 -4.46
C VAL A 4 4.17 4.91 -3.89
N ASP A 5 2.90 5.30 -3.87
CA ASP A 5 2.44 6.53 -3.20
C ASP A 5 2.36 6.33 -1.66
N LEU A 6 3.34 5.60 -1.14
CA LEU A 6 3.49 5.15 0.23
C LEU A 6 4.98 5.14 0.49
N ALA A 7 5.51 6.28 0.93
CA ALA A 7 6.90 6.46 1.31
C ALA A 7 7.44 5.22 2.03
N THR A 8 8.44 4.56 1.44
CA THR A 8 9.08 3.36 1.98
C THR A 8 9.54 3.58 3.43
N PRO A 9 9.62 2.51 4.25
CA PRO A 9 10.14 2.66 5.60
C PRO A 9 11.58 3.15 5.50
N ASP A 10 11.82 4.38 5.97
CA ASP A 10 13.13 4.96 6.01
C ASP A 10 14.02 4.16 6.98
N THR A 11 15.04 3.49 6.43
CA THR A 11 15.99 2.69 7.19
C THR A 11 16.90 3.56 8.08
N SER A 12 16.88 4.89 7.93
CA SER A 12 17.77 5.84 8.61
C SER A 12 17.09 6.87 9.51
N SER A 13 15.76 6.95 9.58
CA SER A 13 15.06 7.79 10.57
C SER A 13 14.48 6.96 11.71
N THR A 14 14.37 7.59 12.88
CA THR A 14 13.98 6.99 14.17
C THR A 14 12.67 6.18 14.05
N ILE A 15 12.82 4.87 13.89
CA ILE A 15 11.71 3.91 13.82
C ILE A 15 10.89 4.02 15.11
N THR A 16 9.73 4.66 15.02
CA THR A 16 8.77 4.67 16.13
C THR A 16 7.94 3.41 16.01
N TYR A 17 8.35 2.37 16.75
CA TYR A 17 7.54 1.17 16.92
C TYR A 17 6.22 1.55 17.57
N GLN A 18 5.11 1.30 16.89
CA GLN A 18 3.80 1.44 17.52
C GLN A 18 3.31 0.09 18.02
N ALA A 19 2.85 0.09 19.27
CA ALA A 19 2.01 -0.97 19.81
C ALA A 19 0.77 -1.13 18.91
N GLY A 20 0.30 -2.38 18.77
CA GLY A 20 -0.57 -2.85 17.68
C GLY A 20 -1.63 -1.85 17.17
N GLN A 21 -1.64 -1.65 15.86
CA GLN A 21 -2.66 -0.90 15.14
C GLN A 21 -3.88 -1.78 14.90
N GLU A 22 -5.05 -1.28 15.28
CA GLU A 22 -6.35 -1.89 15.03
C GLU A 22 -7.03 -1.17 13.86
N PHE A 23 -7.48 -1.93 12.87
CA PHE A 23 -8.25 -1.44 11.74
C PHE A 23 -9.29 -2.47 11.30
N GLN A 24 -10.32 -2.01 10.60
CA GLN A 24 -11.45 -2.84 10.20
C GLN A 24 -11.69 -2.73 8.70
N PRO A 25 -11.11 -3.62 7.87
CA PRO A 25 -11.54 -3.83 6.50
C PRO A 25 -12.92 -4.52 6.51
N GLY A 26 -13.93 -3.87 5.94
CA GLY A 26 -15.29 -4.42 5.90
C GLY A 26 -15.85 -4.75 7.30
N THR A 27 -16.09 -6.03 7.59
CA THR A 27 -16.79 -6.45 8.82
C THR A 27 -15.86 -6.91 9.94
N ARG A 28 -14.57 -7.11 9.64
CA ARG A 28 -13.65 -7.81 10.53
C ARG A 28 -12.60 -6.87 11.09
N ARG A 29 -12.37 -6.92 12.40
CA ARG A 29 -11.24 -6.24 13.03
C ARG A 29 -9.95 -7.01 12.85
N VAL A 30 -8.90 -6.28 12.50
CA VAL A 30 -7.56 -6.78 12.28
C VAL A 30 -6.62 -6.00 13.19
N VAL A 31 -5.77 -6.75 13.90
CA VAL A 31 -4.69 -6.18 14.72
C VAL A 31 -3.38 -6.51 14.04
N ALA A 32 -2.57 -5.49 13.81
CA ALA A 32 -1.28 -5.62 13.15
C ALA A 32 -0.22 -4.82 13.89
N GLN A 33 1.01 -5.31 13.85
CA GLN A 33 2.16 -4.63 14.47
C GLN A 33 2.98 -3.97 13.38
N GLY A 34 3.57 -2.82 13.66
CA GLY A 34 4.26 -2.12 12.59
C GLY A 34 4.91 -0.82 12.99
N ILE A 35 5.37 -0.14 11.93
CA ILE A 35 6.19 1.05 12.00
C ILE A 35 5.46 2.16 11.22
N LEU A 36 5.41 3.36 11.80
CA LEU A 36 4.96 4.54 11.07
C LEU A 36 6.06 5.02 10.13
N CYS A 37 5.68 5.50 8.95
CA CYS A 37 6.62 6.17 8.07
C CYS A 37 7.10 7.48 8.73
N GLY A 38 8.42 7.69 8.79
CA GLY A 38 9.03 8.84 9.47
C GLY A 38 8.62 10.18 8.85
N HIS A 39 8.50 10.23 7.52
CA HIS A 39 8.11 11.44 6.78
C HIS A 39 6.59 11.58 6.61
N HIS A 40 5.84 10.47 6.69
CA HIS A 40 4.38 10.43 6.55
C HIS A 40 3.73 9.72 7.73
N ARG A 41 3.42 10.47 8.79
CA ARG A 41 2.80 9.92 10.03
C ARG A 41 1.46 9.24 9.82
N ASN A 42 0.77 9.54 8.72
CA ASN A 42 -0.49 8.89 8.36
C ASN A 42 -0.28 7.55 7.63
N VAL A 43 0.96 7.15 7.33
CA VAL A 43 1.28 5.89 6.66
C VAL A 43 1.92 4.93 7.66
N ALA A 44 1.43 3.70 7.72
CA ALA A 44 1.94 2.65 8.58
C ALA A 44 2.26 1.37 7.80
N PHE A 45 3.44 0.81 8.02
CA PHE A 45 3.87 -0.49 7.52
C PHE A 45 3.52 -1.55 8.54
N LEU A 46 2.57 -2.42 8.22
CA LEU A 46 1.98 -3.32 9.19
C LEU A 46 2.19 -4.79 8.82
N SER A 47 2.51 -5.59 9.83
CA SER A 47 2.51 -7.05 9.81
C SER A 47 1.30 -7.56 10.59
N ILE A 48 0.36 -8.19 9.88
CA ILE A 48 -0.86 -8.75 10.45
C ILE A 48 -0.53 -9.99 11.25
N SER A 49 -0.95 -10.02 12.51
CA SER A 49 -0.84 -11.19 13.36
C SER A 49 -1.99 -12.16 13.05
N PRO A 50 -1.73 -13.36 12.48
CA PRO A 50 -2.79 -14.27 12.08
C PRO A 50 -3.52 -14.85 13.30
N GLY A 51 -4.81 -14.56 13.38
CA GLY A 51 -5.73 -15.12 14.36
C GLY A 51 -6.10 -16.58 14.05
N ARG A 52 -6.93 -17.18 14.91
CA ARG A 52 -7.41 -18.55 14.70
C ARG A 52 -8.27 -18.69 13.44
N LEU A 53 -9.12 -17.70 13.17
CA LEU A 53 -9.98 -17.67 11.97
C LEU A 53 -9.17 -17.50 10.68
N ASP A 54 -8.06 -16.75 10.70
CA ASP A 54 -7.16 -16.64 9.55
C ASP A 54 -6.58 -17.99 9.14
N ARG A 55 -6.14 -18.77 10.12
CA ARG A 55 -5.58 -20.11 9.86
C ARG A 55 -6.66 -21.03 9.33
N LEU A 56 -7.85 -20.98 9.91
CA LEU A 56 -8.98 -21.79 9.46
C LEU A 56 -9.38 -21.44 8.03
N LEU A 57 -9.44 -20.16 7.66
CA LEU A 57 -9.87 -19.69 6.34
C LEU A 57 -8.73 -19.52 5.35
N SER A 58 -7.50 -19.90 5.72
CA SER A 58 -6.33 -19.85 4.83
C SER A 58 -6.54 -20.67 3.55
N PHE A 59 -7.41 -21.70 3.59
CA PHE A 59 -7.75 -22.50 2.42
C PHE A 59 -8.47 -21.71 1.32
N LEU A 60 -9.10 -20.57 1.65
CA LEU A 60 -9.73 -19.70 0.64
C LEU A 60 -8.73 -19.24 -0.42
N ARG A 61 -7.44 -19.20 -0.08
CA ARG A 61 -6.35 -18.88 -1.01
C ARG A 61 -6.13 -19.94 -2.08
N PHE A 62 -6.61 -21.16 -1.86
CA PHE A 62 -6.53 -22.27 -2.84
C PHE A 62 -7.76 -22.35 -3.74
N LEU A 63 -8.74 -21.44 -3.61
CA LEU A 63 -9.89 -21.41 -4.50
C LEU A 63 -9.44 -21.17 -5.97
N PRO A 64 -10.10 -21.80 -6.96
CA PRO A 64 -9.90 -21.49 -8.37
C PRO A 64 -10.06 -19.98 -8.64
N ALA A 65 -9.27 -19.42 -9.55
CA ALA A 65 -9.21 -17.99 -9.83
C ALA A 65 -10.57 -17.27 -9.95
N PRO A 66 -11.58 -17.77 -10.70
CA PRO A 66 -12.87 -17.08 -10.80
C PRO A 66 -13.62 -17.04 -9.47
N LEU A 67 -13.61 -18.14 -8.71
CA LEU A 67 -14.25 -18.19 -7.39
C LEU A 67 -13.51 -17.30 -6.39
N ARG A 68 -12.18 -17.30 -6.43
CA ARG A 68 -11.36 -16.44 -5.59
C ARG A 68 -11.66 -14.97 -5.82
N ALA A 69 -11.78 -14.54 -7.08
CA ALA A 69 -12.12 -13.17 -7.42
C ALA A 69 -13.49 -12.75 -6.85
N ILE A 70 -14.50 -13.62 -6.93
CA ILE A 70 -15.83 -13.37 -6.38
C ILE A 70 -15.78 -13.25 -4.85
N VAL A 71 -15.14 -14.22 -4.18
CA VAL A 71 -15.06 -14.26 -2.71
C VAL A 71 -14.23 -13.08 -2.18
N GLN A 72 -13.11 -12.75 -2.85
CA GLN A 72 -12.27 -11.60 -2.51
C GLN A 72 -12.96 -10.27 -2.73
N SER A 73 -13.78 -10.15 -3.79
CA SER A 73 -14.60 -8.95 -4.02
C SER A 73 -15.65 -8.76 -2.93
N ARG A 74 -16.21 -9.85 -2.39
CA ARG A 74 -17.25 -9.77 -1.35
C ARG A 74 -16.69 -9.63 0.06
N TRP A 75 -15.56 -10.28 0.34
CA TRP A 75 -14.95 -10.29 1.67
C TRP A 75 -13.42 -10.09 1.59
N PRO A 76 -12.96 -8.90 1.20
CA PRO A 76 -11.54 -8.61 1.06
C PRO A 76 -10.76 -8.80 2.38
N GLU A 77 -11.43 -8.70 3.53
CA GLU A 77 -10.84 -8.86 4.87
C GLU A 77 -10.20 -10.23 5.14
N TRP A 78 -10.55 -11.27 4.38
CA TRP A 78 -9.99 -12.62 4.51
C TRP A 78 -8.81 -12.89 3.58
N PHE A 79 -8.57 -11.98 2.62
CA PHE A 79 -7.51 -12.11 1.62
C PHE A 79 -6.34 -11.16 1.86
N LEU A 80 -6.33 -10.43 2.98
CA LEU A 80 -5.21 -9.58 3.32
C LEU A 80 -3.91 -10.40 3.47
N PRO A 81 -2.83 -9.97 2.81
CA PRO A 81 -1.52 -10.60 2.99
C PRO A 81 -0.95 -10.30 4.38
N PRO A 82 0.05 -11.07 4.85
CA PRO A 82 0.67 -10.84 6.16
C PRO A 82 1.31 -9.46 6.30
N LYS A 83 1.85 -8.88 5.22
CA LYS A 83 2.41 -7.53 5.19
C LYS A 83 1.52 -6.62 4.35
N ILE A 84 1.11 -5.50 4.92
CA ILE A 84 0.33 -4.47 4.24
C ILE A 84 0.90 -3.09 4.54
N VAL A 85 0.42 -2.11 3.80
CA VAL A 85 0.57 -0.70 4.15
C VAL A 85 -0.80 -0.12 4.41
N LEU A 86 -0.93 0.65 5.49
CA LEU A 86 -2.14 1.34 5.88
C LEU A 86 -1.90 2.85 5.75
N LYS A 87 -2.58 3.52 4.82
CA LYS A 87 -2.54 4.98 4.67
C LYS A 87 -3.82 5.57 5.24
N ARG A 88 -3.71 6.14 6.44
CA ARG A 88 -4.79 6.79 7.16
C ARG A 88 -5.11 8.14 6.53
N GLN A 89 -6.39 8.49 6.57
CA GLN A 89 -6.87 9.81 6.19
C GLN A 89 -6.33 10.86 7.16
N LYS A 90 -5.77 11.95 6.63
CA LYS A 90 -5.40 13.12 7.45
C LYS A 90 -6.66 13.89 7.84
N LEU A 91 -6.66 14.49 9.02
CA LEU A 91 -7.82 15.26 9.47
C LEU A 91 -8.10 16.45 8.53
N GLY A 92 -9.33 16.53 7.99
CA GLY A 92 -9.75 17.61 7.08
C GLY A 92 -9.32 17.44 5.60
N TRP A 93 -8.82 16.26 5.22
CA TRP A 93 -8.37 15.93 3.86
C TRP A 93 -9.30 14.88 3.22
N ASP A 94 -10.61 15.06 3.36
CA ASP A 94 -11.63 14.14 2.84
C ASP A 94 -11.59 14.05 1.31
N GLU A 95 -11.45 15.19 0.63
CA GLU A 95 -11.41 15.26 -0.84
C GLU A 95 -10.17 14.57 -1.41
N GLU A 96 -8.99 14.81 -0.83
CA GLU A 96 -7.75 14.16 -1.25
C GLU A 96 -7.80 12.66 -1.03
N PHE A 97 -8.39 12.22 0.09
CA PHE A 97 -8.55 10.80 0.38
C PHE A 97 -9.48 10.10 -0.62
N ASP A 98 -10.62 10.72 -0.94
CA ASP A 98 -11.56 10.18 -1.92
C ASP A 98 -10.99 10.21 -3.34
N ASN A 99 -10.26 11.27 -3.69
CA ASN A 99 -9.53 11.36 -4.95
C ASN A 99 -8.49 10.24 -5.07
N GLU A 100 -7.64 10.04 -4.06
CA GLU A 100 -6.63 8.97 -4.04
C GLU A 100 -7.28 7.59 -4.19
N LYS A 101 -8.35 7.32 -3.45
CA LYS A 101 -9.12 6.07 -3.57
C LYS A 101 -9.62 5.87 -5.00
N SER A 102 -10.17 6.91 -5.64
CA SER A 102 -10.67 6.83 -7.02
C SER A 102 -9.55 6.58 -8.05
N ILE A 103 -8.37 7.18 -7.83
CA ILE A 103 -7.18 6.98 -8.66
C ILE A 103 -6.76 5.50 -8.60
N TYR A 104 -6.65 4.92 -7.41
CA TYR A 104 -6.27 3.52 -7.27
C TYR A 104 -7.29 2.55 -7.88
N GLN A 105 -8.58 2.88 -7.81
CA GLN A 105 -9.62 2.11 -8.52
C GLN A 105 -9.43 2.16 -10.05
N ARG A 106 -9.10 3.34 -10.59
CA ARG A 106 -8.80 3.52 -12.02
C ARG A 106 -7.53 2.77 -12.45
N LEU A 107 -6.55 2.69 -11.57
CA LEU A 107 -5.28 1.99 -11.79
C LEU A 107 -5.38 0.46 -11.59
N ALA A 108 -6.57 -0.11 -11.39
CA ALA A 108 -6.77 -1.55 -11.20
C ALA A 108 -6.00 -2.45 -12.19
N PRO A 109 -5.91 -2.15 -13.51
CA PRO A 109 -5.14 -2.97 -14.46
C PRO A 109 -3.62 -2.99 -14.21
N LEU A 110 -3.09 -2.04 -13.44
CA LEU A 110 -1.66 -1.83 -13.16
C LEU A 110 -1.26 -2.23 -11.73
N GLN A 111 -2.23 -2.65 -10.92
CA GLN A 111 -2.00 -3.06 -9.55
C GLN A 111 -1.19 -4.36 -9.48
N GLY A 112 -0.19 -4.39 -8.59
CA GLY A 112 0.76 -5.50 -8.45
C GLY A 112 1.87 -5.51 -9.50
N THR A 113 1.82 -4.67 -10.53
CA THR A 113 2.87 -4.56 -11.55
C THR A 113 3.56 -3.21 -11.51
N VAL A 114 2.81 -2.12 -11.69
CA VAL A 114 3.32 -0.74 -11.69
C VAL A 114 3.00 -0.03 -10.39
N VAL A 115 1.83 -0.29 -9.78
CA VAL A 115 1.42 0.31 -8.50
C VAL A 115 1.08 -0.78 -7.47
N PRO A 116 1.08 -0.48 -6.16
CA PRO A 116 0.61 -1.41 -5.14
C PRO A 116 -0.80 -1.93 -5.42
N VAL A 117 -1.09 -3.15 -4.97
CA VAL A 117 -2.45 -3.66 -4.93
C VAL A 117 -3.22 -2.90 -3.88
N PHE A 118 -4.36 -2.33 -4.26
CA PHE A 118 -5.31 -1.67 -3.38
C PHE A 118 -6.37 -2.67 -2.92
N TYR A 119 -6.35 -3.01 -1.63
CA TYR A 119 -7.27 -3.97 -1.02
C TYR A 119 -8.61 -3.34 -0.61
N GLY A 120 -8.69 -2.02 -0.58
CA GLY A 120 -9.89 -1.29 -0.24
C GLY A 120 -9.71 -0.34 0.93
N GLU A 121 -10.84 0.19 1.39
CA GLU A 121 -10.92 1.09 2.54
C GLU A 121 -11.11 0.28 3.84
N ALA A 122 -10.54 0.77 4.93
CA ALA A 122 -10.74 0.27 6.28
C ALA A 122 -11.09 1.41 7.23
N SER A 123 -11.79 1.09 8.31
CA SER A 123 -12.04 2.02 9.41
C SER A 123 -10.97 1.87 10.51
N CYS A 124 -10.55 2.98 11.11
CA CYS A 124 -9.57 3.05 12.19
C CYS A 124 -10.08 3.98 13.32
N PRO A 125 -9.62 3.80 14.57
CA PRO A 125 -9.88 4.78 15.64
C PRO A 125 -9.21 6.11 15.32
N ALA A 126 -9.96 7.22 15.30
CA ALA A 126 -9.41 8.56 15.04
C ALA A 126 -8.28 8.94 16.03
N THR A 127 -7.34 9.76 15.58
CA THR A 127 -6.28 10.35 16.42
C THR A 127 -6.32 11.87 16.28
N GLU A 128 -5.43 12.57 16.99
CA GLU A 128 -5.28 14.02 16.87
C GLU A 128 -4.97 14.47 15.44
N ASP A 129 -4.21 13.65 14.67
CA ASP A 129 -3.74 13.99 13.32
C ASP A 129 -4.48 13.26 12.19
N THR A 130 -5.28 12.23 12.50
CA THR A 130 -5.88 11.35 11.48
C THR A 130 -7.35 11.03 11.74
N GLY A 131 -8.11 10.94 10.66
CA GLY A 131 -9.51 10.57 10.67
C GLY A 131 -9.76 9.08 10.93
N THR A 132 -11.01 8.67 10.72
CA THR A 132 -11.49 7.30 10.94
C THR A 132 -11.33 6.39 9.74
N ARG A 133 -10.86 6.90 8.60
CA ARG A 133 -10.73 6.15 7.34
C ARG A 133 -9.27 5.85 7.04
N ALA A 134 -9.02 4.76 6.35
CA ALA A 134 -7.70 4.39 5.85
C ALA A 134 -7.81 3.58 4.55
N LEU A 135 -6.81 3.70 3.69
CA LEU A 135 -6.63 2.85 2.51
C LEU A 135 -5.64 1.73 2.84
N VAL A 136 -5.96 0.53 2.37
CA VAL A 136 -5.15 -0.67 2.61
C VAL A 136 -4.47 -1.08 1.29
N PHE A 137 -3.15 -1.19 1.32
CA PHE A 137 -2.34 -1.52 0.16
C PHE A 137 -1.44 -2.73 0.41
N SER A 138 -0.97 -3.37 -0.67
CA SER A 138 0.12 -4.34 -0.60
C SER A 138 1.41 -3.65 -0.19
N HIS A 139 2.15 -4.28 0.72
CA HIS A 139 3.56 -3.97 0.89
C HIS A 139 4.33 -4.32 -0.40
N VAL A 140 5.24 -3.44 -0.81
CA VAL A 140 6.14 -3.67 -1.94
C VAL A 140 7.54 -3.88 -1.35
N ASP A 141 8.01 -5.12 -1.38
CA ASP A 141 9.40 -5.44 -1.03
C ASP A 141 10.30 -4.92 -2.17
N GLY A 142 11.18 -3.97 -1.86
CA GLY A 142 12.08 -3.33 -2.83
C GLY A 142 12.91 -2.22 -2.17
N ILE A 143 13.71 -1.54 -2.98
CA ILE A 143 14.62 -0.46 -2.56
C ILE A 143 14.04 0.87 -3.05
N GLY A 144 13.85 1.85 -2.18
CA GLY A 144 13.44 3.19 -2.58
C GLY A 144 14.51 3.84 -3.46
N LEU A 145 14.12 4.57 -4.52
CA LEU A 145 15.08 5.21 -5.42
C LEU A 145 15.94 6.30 -4.77
N TYR A 146 15.54 6.80 -3.60
CA TYR A 146 16.33 7.74 -2.81
C TYR A 146 17.40 7.05 -1.94
N GLU A 147 17.33 5.73 -1.75
CA GLU A 147 18.27 5.01 -0.90
C GLU A 147 19.62 4.84 -1.61
N GLU A 148 20.72 4.90 -0.85
CA GLU A 148 22.07 4.70 -1.40
C GLU A 148 22.23 3.34 -2.10
N ALA A 149 21.49 2.32 -1.64
CA ALA A 149 21.47 0.99 -2.25
C ALA A 149 20.94 0.99 -3.70
N ALA A 150 20.20 2.02 -4.12
CA ALA A 150 19.78 2.22 -5.50
C ALA A 150 20.88 2.83 -6.40
N GLY A 151 21.97 3.34 -5.82
CA GLY A 151 23.01 4.11 -6.50
C GLY A 151 23.89 3.32 -7.49
N GLY A 152 23.70 2.00 -7.61
CA GLY A 152 24.44 1.15 -8.54
C GLY A 152 23.85 1.06 -9.94
N MET A 153 22.67 1.63 -10.20
CA MET A 153 22.01 1.55 -11.50
C MET A 153 22.43 2.68 -12.44
N GLU A 154 22.54 2.36 -13.73
CA GLU A 154 22.80 3.36 -14.75
C GLU A 154 21.62 4.34 -14.86
N ARG A 155 21.93 5.63 -14.98
CA ARG A 155 20.91 6.69 -15.00
C ARG A 155 19.86 6.49 -16.10
N GLU A 156 20.29 6.01 -17.26
CA GLU A 156 19.40 5.78 -18.39
C GLU A 156 18.47 4.59 -18.15
N GLU A 157 18.93 3.58 -17.42
CA GLU A 157 18.10 2.44 -17.02
C GLU A 157 17.00 2.89 -16.05
N VAL A 158 17.35 3.65 -15.01
CA VAL A 158 16.39 4.22 -14.06
C VAL A 158 15.38 5.13 -14.77
N ARG A 159 15.86 5.99 -15.69
CA ARG A 159 15.00 6.86 -16.50
C ARG A 159 14.02 6.04 -17.34
N SER A 160 14.49 4.99 -18.01
CA SER A 160 13.65 4.12 -18.83
C SER A 160 12.54 3.46 -17.99
N MET A 161 12.89 2.95 -16.81
CA MET A 161 11.93 2.35 -15.87
C MET A 161 10.89 3.37 -15.36
N LEU A 162 11.33 4.58 -14.98
CA LEU A 162 10.43 5.68 -14.59
C LEU A 162 9.45 6.03 -15.70
N MET A 163 9.95 6.22 -16.92
CA MET A 163 9.12 6.56 -18.06
C MET A 163 8.11 5.46 -18.37
N ALA A 164 8.52 4.19 -18.33
CA ALA A 164 7.62 3.06 -18.55
C ALA A 164 6.48 3.04 -17.52
N SER A 165 6.78 3.22 -16.23
CA SER A 165 5.77 3.25 -15.16
C SER A 165 4.82 4.44 -15.28
N LEU A 166 5.34 5.64 -15.55
CA LEU A 166 4.54 6.86 -15.71
C LEU A 166 3.65 6.80 -16.97
N LEU A 167 4.18 6.30 -18.09
CA LEU A 167 3.41 6.12 -19.32
C LEU A 167 2.30 5.09 -19.15
N ALA A 168 2.54 4.00 -18.40
CA ALA A 168 1.49 3.04 -18.08
C ALA A 168 0.33 3.70 -17.34
N MET A 169 0.59 4.50 -16.29
CA MET A 169 -0.45 5.24 -15.58
C MET A 169 -1.15 6.28 -16.48
N SER A 170 -0.38 7.00 -17.29
CA SER A 170 -0.89 8.00 -18.22
C SER A 170 -1.80 7.39 -19.30
N SER A 171 -1.54 6.14 -19.73
CA SER A 171 -2.42 5.40 -20.66
C SER A 171 -3.81 5.14 -20.08
N LEU A 172 -3.93 5.10 -18.75
CA LEU A 172 -5.20 5.05 -18.04
C LEU A 172 -5.74 6.44 -17.71
N GLY A 173 -5.06 7.52 -18.13
CA GLY A 173 -5.39 8.91 -17.89
C GLY A 173 -5.18 9.38 -16.45
N VAL A 174 -4.19 8.79 -15.76
CA VAL A 174 -3.71 9.22 -14.45
C VAL A 174 -2.31 9.81 -14.62
N ILE A 175 -2.12 11.03 -14.14
CA ILE A 175 -0.82 11.70 -14.11
C ILE A 175 -0.39 11.77 -12.66
N HIS A 176 0.80 11.25 -12.36
CA HIS A 176 1.40 11.36 -11.05
C HIS A 176 2.11 12.72 -10.95
N ASP A 177 1.83 13.51 -9.92
CA ASP A 177 2.33 14.88 -9.75
C ASP A 177 3.45 15.01 -8.70
N ASP A 178 3.61 14.03 -7.81
CA ASP A 178 4.63 14.02 -6.76
C ASP A 178 5.90 13.23 -7.17
N TYR A 179 6.69 13.79 -8.08
CA TYR A 179 7.87 13.16 -8.68
C TYR A 179 9.09 12.95 -7.76
N LYS A 180 8.89 12.87 -6.44
CA LYS A 180 9.97 12.60 -5.49
C LYS A 180 10.42 11.14 -5.59
N LEU A 181 11.73 10.91 -5.38
CA LEU A 181 12.32 9.57 -5.50
C LEU A 181 11.89 8.60 -4.40
N ASP A 182 11.33 9.08 -3.29
CA ASP A 182 10.72 8.27 -2.23
C ASP A 182 9.38 7.64 -2.62
N ASN A 183 8.74 8.13 -3.68
CA ASN A 183 7.54 7.52 -4.26
C ASN A 183 7.83 6.41 -5.27
N PHE A 184 9.10 6.07 -5.51
CA PHE A 184 9.50 5.05 -6.47
C PHE A 184 10.34 3.97 -5.82
N VAL A 185 9.95 2.72 -6.08
CA VAL A 185 10.60 1.54 -5.52
C VAL A 185 11.13 0.67 -6.65
N LEU A 186 12.43 0.43 -6.63
CA LEU A 186 13.08 -0.60 -7.41
C LEU A 186 12.70 -1.96 -6.83
N VAL A 187 12.12 -2.80 -7.68
CA VAL A 187 11.73 -4.17 -7.34
C VAL A 187 12.54 -5.04 -8.29
N GLY A 188 13.29 -6.00 -7.72
CA GLY A 188 13.99 -7.01 -8.51
C GLY A 188 13.00 -7.97 -9.19
N ASP A 189 13.46 -8.64 -10.24
CA ASP A 189 12.70 -9.68 -10.95
C ASP A 189 12.43 -10.91 -10.07
#